data_AF-A0ABD3ZAL6-F1
#
_entry.id   AF-A0ABD3ZAL6-F1
#
_cell.length_a   1.000
_cell.length_b   1.000
_cell.length_c   1.000
_cell.angle_alpha   90.00
_cell.angle_beta   90.00
_cell.angle_gamma   90.00
#
_symmetry.space_group_name_H-M   'P 1'
#
loop_
_entity.id
_entity.type
_entity.pdbx_description
1 polymer ?
#
loop_
_entity_poly.entity_id
_entity_poly.type
_entity_poly.pdbx_seq_one_letter_code
_entity_poly.pdbx_strand_id
1 'polypeptide(L)' 'MPKFQFPDPDDRSINNPSTIVDSERVLNLYNQENNDDRERVTDNVKNWFKDEAKKIGWNDADFHGNGCVLSVNIQKTDNK' A
#
# COMPACT_ATOMS: atom_id res chain seq x y z
N MET A 1 -3.51 18.43 -9.86
CA MET A 1 -4.37 17.43 -9.20
C MET A 1 -3.78 17.14 -7.82
N PRO A 2 -4.59 16.88 -6.78
CA PRO A 2 -4.04 16.48 -5.49
C PRO A 2 -3.17 15.23 -5.68
N LYS A 3 -1.94 15.25 -5.17
CA LYS A 3 -1.04 14.10 -5.26
C LYS A 3 -1.61 13.00 -4.37
N PHE A 4 -1.98 11.87 -4.95
CA PHE A 4 -2.32 10.71 -4.14
C PHE A 4 -1.06 10.28 -3.41
N GLN A 5 -1.17 10.12 -2.10
CA GLN A 5 -0.05 9.69 -1.26
C GLN A 5 -0.19 8.21 -0.95
N PHE A 6 0.92 7.50 -1.01
CA PHE A 6 1.00 6.15 -0.51
C PHE A 6 0.82 6.18 1.03
N PRO A 7 0.11 5.22 1.65
CA PRO A 7 0.05 5.15 3.10
C PRO A 7 1.44 5.00 3.71
N ASP A 8 1.72 5.77 4.76
CA ASP A 8 2.99 5.67 5.48
C ASP A 8 2.93 4.49 6.47
N PRO A 9 3.92 3.57 6.45
CA PRO A 9 4.03 2.51 7.45
C PRO A 9 4.23 3.08 8.88
N ASP A 10 4.84 4.25 9.03
CA ASP A 10 5.11 4.87 10.33
C ASP A 10 3.85 5.45 10.99
N ASP A 11 2.79 5.70 10.21
CA ASP A 11 1.47 6.06 10.75
C ASP A 11 0.77 4.86 11.42
N ARG A 12 1.26 3.64 11.22
CA ARG A 12 0.67 2.44 11.83
C ARG A 12 1.14 2.30 13.26
N SER A 13 0.24 1.78 14.10
CA SER A 13 0.52 1.56 15.53
C SER A 13 0.23 0.11 15.89
N ILE A 14 0.70 -0.33 17.06
CA ILE A 14 0.47 -1.71 17.55
C ILE A 14 -1.03 -2.09 17.52
N ASN A 15 -1.91 -1.12 17.79
CA ASN A 15 -3.36 -1.35 17.80
C ASN A 15 -3.97 -1.34 16.39
N ASN A 16 -3.30 -0.74 15.40
CA ASN A 16 -3.72 -0.68 14.00
C ASN A 16 -2.51 -0.92 13.07
N PRO A 17 -2.00 -2.17 13.01
CA PRO A 17 -0.79 -2.51 12.27
C PRO A 17 -1.02 -2.65 10.76
N SER A 18 -2.28 -2.61 10.31
CA SER A 18 -2.65 -2.76 8.91
C SER A 18 -3.52 -1.61 8.44
N THR A 19 -3.52 -1.39 7.13
CA THR A 19 -4.41 -0.46 6.46
C THR A 19 -4.92 -1.06 5.16
N ILE A 20 -6.15 -0.73 4.82
CA ILE A 20 -6.75 -1.14 3.55
C ILE A 20 -6.62 0.02 2.57
N VAL A 21 -6.22 -0.30 1.35
CA VAL A 21 -6.10 0.61 0.22
C VAL A 21 -7.07 0.14 -0.85
N ASP A 22 -8.03 0.99 -1.19
CA ASP A 22 -9.01 0.69 -2.23
C ASP A 22 -8.39 0.66 -3.63
N SER A 23 -9.01 -0.07 -4.56
CA SER A 23 -8.55 -0.17 -5.95
C SER A 23 -8.36 1.18 -6.63
N GLU A 24 -9.24 2.13 -6.35
CA GLU A 24 -9.16 3.46 -6.94
C GLU A 24 -7.86 4.17 -6.54
N ARG A 25 -7.48 4.07 -5.26
CA ARG A 25 -6.22 4.63 -4.77
C ARG A 25 -5.01 3.91 -5.35
N VAL A 26 -5.06 2.59 -5.47
CA VAL A 26 -3.99 1.80 -6.14
C VAL A 26 -3.80 2.25 -7.58
N LEU A 27 -4.88 2.41 -8.34
CA LEU A 27 -4.84 2.84 -9.75
C LEU A 27 -4.33 4.27 -9.89
N ASN A 28 -4.85 5.19 -9.07
CA ASN A 28 -4.42 6.57 -9.11
C ASN A 28 -2.93 6.72 -8.76
N LEU A 29 -2.42 5.94 -7.80
CA LEU A 29 -0.98 5.91 -7.47
C LEU A 29 -0.14 5.37 -8.63
N TYR A 30 -0.57 4.25 -9.23
CA TYR A 30 0.12 3.66 -10.38
C TYR A 30 0.17 4.64 -11.56
N ASN A 31 -0.98 5.23 -11.90
CA ASN A 31 -1.15 6.17 -13.00
C ASN A 31 -0.31 7.44 -12.80
N GLN A 32 -0.25 7.95 -11.56
CA GLN A 32 0.56 9.12 -11.21
C GLN A 32 2.07 8.88 -11.39
N GLU A 33 2.57 7.71 -10.98
CA GLU A 33 4.02 7.39 -11.05
C GLU A 33 4.46 6.93 -12.45
N ASN A 34 3.59 6.20 -13.16
CA ASN A 34 3.92 5.64 -14.48
C ASN A 34 3.44 6.53 -15.63
N ASN A 35 2.73 7.63 -15.34
CA ASN A 35 2.07 8.49 -16.32
C ASN A 35 1.22 7.68 -17.32
N ASP A 36 0.42 6.76 -16.77
CA ASP A 36 -0.47 5.82 -17.45
C ASP A 36 -1.92 6.09 -17.04
N ASP A 37 -2.91 5.53 -17.75
CA ASP A 37 -4.34 5.68 -17.46
C ASP A 37 -5.01 4.30 -17.31
N ARG A 38 -4.64 3.58 -16.25
CA ARG A 38 -5.24 2.30 -15.92
C ARG A 38 -6.59 2.50 -15.24
N GLU A 39 -7.63 1.88 -15.79
CA GLU A 39 -8.96 1.83 -15.20
C GLU A 39 -9.21 0.56 -14.35
N ARG A 40 -8.30 -0.42 -14.39
CA ARG A 40 -8.47 -1.72 -13.73
C ARG A 40 -7.19 -2.18 -13.04
N VAL A 41 -7.33 -2.75 -11.84
CA VAL A 41 -6.23 -3.35 -11.08
C VAL A 41 -5.84 -4.68 -11.73
N THR A 42 -4.96 -4.60 -12.72
CA THR A 42 -4.35 -5.77 -13.36
C THR A 42 -3.22 -6.34 -12.50
N ASP A 43 -2.77 -7.56 -12.78
CA ASP A 43 -1.69 -8.17 -12.01
C ASP A 43 -0.39 -7.38 -12.09
N ASN A 44 -0.17 -6.64 -13.19
CA ASN A 44 0.98 -5.74 -13.32
C ASN A 44 0.91 -4.57 -12.32
N VAL A 45 -0.28 -3.98 -12.14
CA VAL A 45 -0.52 -2.92 -11.14
C VAL A 45 -0.34 -3.48 -9.73
N LYS A 46 -0.85 -4.69 -9.46
CA LYS A 46 -0.68 -5.35 -8.16
C LYS A 46 0.79 -5.58 -7.84
N ASN A 47 1.55 -6.14 -8.78
CA ASN A 47 2.98 -6.41 -8.58
C ASN A 47 3.75 -5.12 -8.33
N TRP A 48 3.51 -4.09 -9.15
CA TRP A 48 4.11 -2.77 -8.93
C TRP A 48 3.78 -2.20 -7.54
N PHE A 49 2.53 -2.29 -7.11
CA PHE A 49 2.10 -1.76 -5.82
C PHE A 49 2.73 -2.51 -4.65
N LYS A 50 2.86 -3.84 -4.75
CA LYS A 50 3.56 -4.66 -3.74
C LYS A 50 5.03 -4.29 -3.64
N ASP A 51 5.69 -4.08 -4.77
CA ASP A 51 7.10 -3.69 -4.81
C ASP A 51 7.29 -2.29 -4.22
N GLU A 52 6.39 -1.35 -4.54
CA GLU A 52 6.44 0.01 -4.01
C GLU A 52 6.18 0.04 -2.50
N ALA A 53 5.21 -0.75 -2.01
CA ALA A 53 4.96 -0.92 -0.58
C ALA A 53 6.22 -1.38 0.16
N LYS A 54 6.93 -2.38 -0.37
CA LYS A 54 8.20 -2.87 0.20
C LYS A 54 9.30 -1.82 0.19
N LYS A 55 9.41 -1.00 -0.86
CA LYS A 55 10.38 0.10 -0.92
C LYS A 55 10.12 1.18 0.13
N ILE A 56 8.85 1.45 0.40
CA ILE A 56 8.42 2.44 1.40
C ILE A 56 8.67 1.91 2.82
N GLY A 57 8.72 0.59 3.01
CA GLY A 57 9.01 -0.04 4.31
C GLY A 57 7.85 -0.87 4.87
N TRP A 58 6.80 -1.13 4.07
CA TRP A 58 5.75 -2.06 4.46
C TRP A 58 6.30 -3.50 4.50
N ASN A 59 5.90 -4.27 5.52
CA ASN A 59 6.32 -5.66 5.65
C ASN A 59 5.57 -6.58 4.69
N ASP A 60 4.26 -6.38 4.58
CA ASP A 60 3.41 -7.19 3.71
C ASP A 60 2.38 -6.34 2.96
N ALA A 61 2.01 -6.82 1.78
CA ALA A 61 1.08 -6.21 0.84
C ALA A 61 0.26 -7.31 0.16
N ASP A 62 -0.90 -7.59 0.73
CA ASP A 62 -1.81 -8.63 0.26
C ASP A 62 -2.97 -8.03 -0.52
N PHE A 63 -3.32 -8.62 -1.65
CA PHE A 63 -4.45 -8.17 -2.44
C PHE A 63 -5.65 -9.08 -2.21
N HIS A 64 -6.76 -8.50 -1.76
CA HIS A 64 -8.04 -9.18 -1.59
C HIS A 64 -9.05 -8.59 -2.58
N GLY A 65 -9.24 -9.31 -3.70
CA GLY A 65 -10.07 -8.84 -4.81
C GLY A 65 -9.47 -7.61 -5.47
N ASN A 66 -10.14 -6.46 -5.28
CA ASN A 66 -9.73 -5.17 -5.83
C ASN A 66 -8.98 -4.28 -4.83
N GLY A 67 -9.06 -4.58 -3.53
CA GLY A 67 -8.33 -3.85 -2.49
C GLY A 67 -6.98 -4.47 -2.15
N CYS A 68 -6.07 -3.66 -1.62
CA CYS A 68 -4.81 -4.12 -1.04
C CYS A 68 -4.79 -3.86 0.47
N VAL A 69 -4.46 -4.87 1.25
CA VAL A 69 -4.17 -4.78 2.67
C VAL A 69 -2.67 -4.66 2.83
N LEU A 70 -2.23 -3.52 3.34
CA LEU A 70 -0.85 -3.29 3.72
C LEU A 70 -0.72 -3.57 5.22
N SER A 71 0.36 -4.23 5.62
CA SER A 71 0.62 -4.49 7.04
C SER A 71 2.09 -4.29 7.40
N VAL A 72 2.32 -3.80 8.62
CA VAL A 72 3.64 -3.68 9.23
C VAL A 72 3.76 -4.65 10.39
N ASN A 73 4.96 -5.20 10.56
CA ASN A 73 5.27 -6.07 11.69
C ASN A 73 5.79 -5.20 12.85
N ILE A 74 4.87 -4.62 13.61
CA ILE A 74 5.24 -3.84 14.80
C ILE A 74 5.45 -4.82 15.94
N GLN A 75 6.69 -5.25 16.14
CA GLN A 75 7.06 -6.00 17.32
C GLN A 75 6.99 -5.05 18.53
N LYS A 76 6.19 -5.41 19.54
CA LYS A 76 6.28 -4.80 20.86
C LYS A 76 7.69 -5.01 21.38
N THR A 77 8.55 -4.00 21.29
CA THR A 77 9.72 -3.94 22.15
C THR A 77 9.21 -3.58 23.54
N ASP A 78 8.78 -4.60 24.29
CA ASP A 78 8.56 -4.51 25.73
C ASP A 78 9.95 -4.30 26.35
N ASN A 79 10.43 -3.05 26.34
CA ASN A 79 11.62 -2.66 27.11
C ASN A 79 11.20 -2.67 28.58
N LYS A 80 11.48 -3.78 29.24
CA LYS A 80 11.38 -3.95 30.69
C LYS A 80 12.76 -3.81 31.33
#